data_AF-A0A4R5TWG8-F1
#
_entry.id   AF-A0A4R5TWG8-F1
#
_cell.length_a   1.000
_cell.length_b   1.000
_cell.length_c   1.000
_cell.angle_alpha   90.00
_cell.angle_beta   90.00
_cell.angle_gamma   90.00
#
_symmetry.space_group_name_H-M   'P 1'
#
loop_
_entity.id
_entity.type
_entity.pdbx_description
1 polymer ?
#
loop_
_entity_poly.entity_id
_entity_poly.type
_entity_poly.pdbx_seq_one_letter_code
_entity_poly.pdbx_strand_id
1 'polypeptide(L)'
;MSSETPPSDSPSGRPTERREVSVRRAPRFAPFMLLGVAAGFIAALIIAYTSPPDPTLTRESVLGFFFVVLALPGLLFGALVVLVLDRRSVRRARRLSADPVDDDA
;
A
#
# COMPACT_ATOMS: atom_id res chain seq x y z
N MET A 1 -15.04 -69.90 -24.72
CA MET A 1 -13.97 -68.89 -24.63
C MET A 1 -14.61 -67.57 -24.29
N SER A 2 -14.52 -67.21 -23.01
CA SER A 2 -15.09 -65.99 -22.41
C SER A 2 -14.24 -64.79 -22.80
N SER A 3 -14.86 -63.74 -23.33
CA SER A 3 -14.25 -62.42 -23.44
C SER A 3 -14.85 -61.55 -22.35
N GLU A 4 -14.25 -61.60 -21.17
CA GLU A 4 -14.51 -60.67 -20.09
C GLU A 4 -13.56 -59.48 -20.30
N THR A 5 -14.11 -58.38 -20.84
CA THR A 5 -13.42 -57.10 -20.91
C THR A 5 -13.46 -56.48 -19.51
N PRO A 6 -12.31 -56.19 -18.86
CA PRO A 6 -12.32 -55.53 -17.56
C PRO A 6 -12.91 -54.11 -17.70
N PRO A 7 -13.70 -53.62 -16.74
CA PRO A 7 -14.11 -52.24 -16.70
C PRO A 7 -12.87 -51.37 -16.49
N SER A 8 -12.58 -50.51 -17.47
CA SER A 8 -11.57 -49.46 -17.35
C SER A 8 -12.03 -48.44 -16.31
N ASP A 9 -11.53 -48.59 -15.08
CA ASP A 9 -11.64 -47.59 -14.02
C ASP A 9 -10.71 -46.42 -14.37
N SER A 10 -11.21 -45.50 -15.20
CA SER A 10 -10.57 -44.20 -15.40
C SER A 10 -10.97 -43.32 -14.21
N PRO A 11 -10.07 -43.03 -13.25
CA PRO A 11 -10.37 -42.05 -12.23
C PRO A 11 -10.70 -40.74 -12.93
N SER A 12 -11.92 -40.29 -12.73
CA SER A 12 -12.45 -39.03 -13.23
C SER A 12 -11.74 -37.89 -12.52
N GLY A 13 -10.52 -37.60 -12.98
CA GLY A 13 -9.80 -36.38 -12.68
C GLY A 13 -10.54 -35.23 -13.36
N ARG A 14 -11.57 -34.70 -12.71
CA ARG A 14 -12.08 -33.37 -13.04
C ARG A 14 -10.86 -32.45 -13.10
N PRO A 15 -10.62 -31.74 -14.22
CA PRO A 15 -9.58 -30.73 -14.23
C PRO A 15 -9.93 -29.78 -13.10
N THR A 16 -9.10 -29.74 -12.07
CA THR A 16 -9.17 -28.68 -11.07
C THR A 16 -8.94 -27.40 -11.86
N GLU A 17 -10.03 -26.72 -12.20
CA GLU A 17 -10.03 -25.39 -12.78
C GLU A 17 -9.31 -24.50 -11.77
N ARG A 18 -7.99 -24.40 -11.94
CA ARG A 18 -7.08 -23.62 -11.11
C ARG A 18 -7.43 -22.17 -11.41
N ARG A 19 -8.43 -21.68 -10.69
CA ARG A 19 -8.88 -20.30 -10.76
C ARG A 19 -7.76 -19.46 -10.19
N GLU A 20 -6.86 -19.00 -11.05
CA GLU A 20 -5.83 -18.03 -10.72
C GLU A 20 -6.51 -16.73 -10.30
N VAL A 21 -6.76 -16.61 -8.99
CA VAL A 21 -7.24 -15.37 -8.41
C VAL A 21 -6.04 -14.44 -8.31
N SER A 22 -5.95 -13.48 -9.23
CA SER A 22 -4.94 -12.44 -9.16
C SER A 22 -5.16 -11.62 -7.88
N VAL A 23 -4.39 -11.89 -6.83
CA VAL A 23 -4.38 -11.06 -5.63
C VAL A 23 -3.67 -9.77 -5.98
N ARG A 24 -4.43 -8.73 -6.34
CA ARG A 24 -3.90 -7.38 -6.48
C ARG A 24 -3.56 -6.89 -5.08
N ARG A 25 -2.26 -6.86 -4.72
CA ARG A 25 -1.82 -6.17 -3.51
C ARG A 25 -2.18 -4.69 -3.67
N ALA A 26 -3.15 -4.20 -2.91
CA ALA A 26 -3.46 -2.78 -2.86
C ALA A 26 -2.23 -2.04 -2.31
N PRO A 27 -1.74 -0.99 -3.01
CA PRO A 27 -0.62 -0.21 -2.52
C PRO A 27 -0.99 0.48 -1.21
N ARG A 28 -0.16 0.32 -0.18
CA ARG A 28 -0.42 0.89 1.14
C ARG A 28 0.05 2.34 1.20
N PHE A 29 -0.80 3.25 0.72
CA PHE A 29 -0.54 4.70 0.75
C PHE A 29 -0.71 5.34 2.14
N ALA A 30 -1.50 4.70 3.01
CA ALA A 30 -1.87 5.21 4.35
C ALA A 30 -0.69 5.64 5.25
N PRO A 31 0.38 4.86 5.45
CA PRO A 31 1.47 5.25 6.36
C PRO A 31 2.23 6.50 5.90
N PHE A 32 2.38 6.73 4.59
CA PHE A 32 3.09 7.91 4.07
C PHE A 32 2.25 9.18 4.19
N MET A 33 0.95 9.07 3.93
CA MET A 33 0.00 10.15 4.18
C MET A 33 -0.02 10.52 5.67
N LEU A 34 -0.07 9.52 6.56
CA LEU A 34 -0.02 9.72 8.00
C LEU A 34 1.28 10.41 8.43
N LEU A 35 2.42 10.01 7.87
CA LEU A 35 3.72 10.65 8.16
C LEU A 35 3.73 12.14 7.77
N GLY A 36 3.17 12.48 6.60
CA GLY A 36 3.07 13.87 6.15
C GLY A 36 2.18 14.73 7.05
N VAL A 37 1.02 14.20 7.46
CA VAL A 37 0.13 14.86 8.43
C VAL A 37 0.79 15.01 9.79
N ALA A 38 1.46 13.96 10.28
CA ALA A 38 2.17 13.99 11.55
C ALA A 38 3.29 15.05 11.55
N ALA A 39 4.07 15.12 10.46
CA ALA A 39 5.09 16.15 10.30
C ALA A 39 4.49 17.57 10.29
N GLY A 40 3.37 17.77 9.58
CA GLY A 40 2.64 19.05 9.60
C GLY A 40 2.11 19.43 10.97
N PHE A 41 1.59 18.45 11.73
CA PHE A 41 1.14 18.65 13.11
C PHE A 41 2.28 19.05 14.05
N ILE A 42 3.43 18.36 13.97
CA ILE A 42 4.61 18.70 14.77
C ILE A 42 5.09 20.12 14.45
N ALA A 43 5.13 20.50 13.17
CA ALA A 43 5.50 21.86 12.77
C ALA A 43 4.50 22.92 13.29
N ALA A 44 3.19 22.62 13.26
CA ALA A 44 2.16 23.50 13.83
C ALA A 44 2.31 23.66 15.36
N LEU A 45 2.65 22.59 16.07
CA LEU A 45 2.96 22.66 17.50
C LEU A 45 4.15 23.57 17.77
N ILE A 46 5.25 23.40 17.02
CA ILE A 46 6.42 24.27 17.16
C ILE A 46 6.00 25.73 16.99
N ILE A 47 5.31 26.07 15.90
CA ILE A 47 4.87 27.45 15.64
C ILE A 47 3.98 27.98 16.75
N ALA A 48 2.96 27.23 17.17
CA ALA A 48 2.00 27.67 18.18
C ALA A 48 2.63 27.93 19.56
N TYR A 49 3.63 27.14 19.95
CA TYR A 49 4.27 27.24 21.26
C TYR A 49 5.54 28.10 21.28
N THR A 50 6.17 28.37 20.13
CA THR A 50 7.29 29.32 20.02
C THR A 50 6.83 30.73 19.65
N SER A 51 5.60 30.91 19.18
CA SER A 51 5.08 32.24 18.85
C SER A 51 4.89 33.08 20.12
N PRO A 52 5.18 34.39 20.06
CA PRO A 52 4.91 35.31 21.15
C PRO A 52 3.43 35.25 21.57
N PRO A 53 3.12 35.36 22.87
CA PRO A 53 1.73 35.42 23.31
C PRO A 53 1.04 36.67 22.75
N ASP A 54 -0.09 36.47 22.07
CA ASP A 54 -0.95 37.54 21.57
C ASP A 54 -2.33 37.43 22.26
N PRO A 55 -2.85 38.52 22.87
CA PRO A 55 -4.16 38.49 23.53
C PRO A 55 -5.34 38.29 22.56
N THR A 56 -5.13 38.55 21.26
CA THR A 56 -6.17 38.41 20.22
C THR A 56 -6.16 37.04 19.54
N LEU A 57 -5.04 36.31 19.63
CA LEU A 57 -4.86 35.03 18.93
C LEU A 57 -4.38 33.95 19.91
N THR A 58 -5.31 33.09 20.31
CA THR A 58 -4.99 31.99 21.24
C THR A 58 -4.05 30.97 20.57
N ARG A 59 -3.21 30.32 21.38
CA ARG A 59 -2.29 29.27 20.89
C ARG A 59 -3.03 28.14 20.18
N GLU A 60 -4.23 27.81 20.64
CA GLU A 60 -5.09 26.79 20.03
C GLU A 60 -5.55 27.19 18.63
N SER A 61 -5.91 28.46 18.42
CA SER A 61 -6.25 28.99 17.09
C SER A 61 -5.05 28.97 16.15
N VAL A 62 -3.85 29.35 16.63
CA VAL A 62 -2.60 29.26 15.85
C VAL A 62 -2.32 27.81 15.46
N LEU A 63 -2.37 26.90 16.43
CA LEU A 63 -2.14 25.47 16.22
C LEU A 63 -3.11 24.91 15.18
N GLY A 64 -4.41 25.18 15.34
CA GLY A 64 -5.44 24.69 14.42
C GLY A 64 -5.26 25.21 13.00
N PHE A 65 -5.01 26.52 12.85
CA PHE A 65 -4.77 27.14 11.56
C PHE A 65 -3.54 26.55 10.86
N PHE A 66 -2.38 26.55 11.54
CA PHE A 66 -1.15 26.04 10.96
C PHE A 66 -1.20 24.53 10.74
N PHE A 67 -1.91 23.78 11.57
CA PHE A 67 -2.11 22.35 11.33
C PHE A 67 -2.83 22.13 10.01
N VAL A 68 -3.92 22.82 9.72
CA VAL A 68 -4.63 22.68 8.43
C VAL A 68 -3.73 23.10 7.26
N VAL A 69 -3.07 24.25 7.39
CA VAL A 69 -2.19 24.81 6.35
C VAL A 69 -0.99 23.91 6.05
N LEU A 70 -0.45 23.19 7.04
CA LEU A 70 0.71 22.31 6.87
C LEU A 70 0.33 20.84 6.60
N ALA A 71 -0.75 20.35 7.20
CA ALA A 71 -1.19 18.96 7.04
C ALA A 71 -1.74 18.68 5.65
N LEU A 72 -2.48 19.61 5.03
CA LEU A 72 -2.98 19.44 3.66
C LEU A 72 -1.85 19.25 2.62
N PRO A 73 -0.86 20.15 2.52
CA PRO A 73 0.27 19.92 1.63
C PRO A 73 1.13 18.76 2.09
N GLY A 74 1.30 18.53 3.40
CA GLY A 74 2.05 17.38 3.93
C GLY A 74 1.43 16.04 3.52
N LEU A 75 0.10 15.93 3.58
CA LEU A 75 -0.66 14.78 3.12
C LEU A 75 -0.46 14.55 1.62
N LEU A 76 -0.59 15.61 0.82
CA LEU A 76 -0.41 15.56 -0.63
C LEU A 76 1.02 15.16 -0.99
N PHE A 77 2.02 15.72 -0.32
CA PHE A 77 3.43 15.38 -0.54
C PHE A 77 3.72 13.94 -0.14
N GLY A 78 3.19 13.49 1.01
CA GLY A 78 3.26 12.10 1.46
C GLY A 78 2.67 11.14 0.43
N ALA A 79 1.49 11.46 -0.12
CA ALA A 79 0.84 10.71 -1.19
C ALA A 79 1.65 10.71 -2.50
N LEU A 80 2.27 11.83 -2.86
CA LEU A 80 3.09 11.93 -4.08
C LEU A 80 4.38 11.11 -3.96
N VAL A 81 5.06 11.18 -2.81
CA VAL A 81 6.29 10.42 -2.53
C VAL A 81 6.02 8.92 -2.64
N VAL A 82 4.93 8.43 -2.04
CA VAL A 82 4.57 7.01 -2.14
C VAL A 82 4.17 6.63 -3.56
N LEU A 83 3.47 7.49 -4.32
CA LEU A 83 3.15 7.19 -5.72
C LEU A 83 4.42 6.99 -6.56
N VAL A 84 5.47 7.79 -6.30
CA VAL A 84 6.77 7.66 -6.96
C VAL A 84 7.50 6.38 -6.54
N LEU A 85 7.49 6.05 -5.24
CA LEU A 85 8.12 4.83 -4.70
C LEU A 85 7.39 3.55 -5.12
N ASP A 86 6.07 3.55 -5.05
CA ASP A 86 5.21 2.42 -5.41
C ASP A 86 5.32 2.09 -6.91
N ARG A 87 5.41 3.12 -7.77
CA ARG A 87 5.75 2.93 -9.19
C ARG A 87 7.06 2.17 -9.40
N ARG A 88 8.05 2.34 -8.52
CA ARG A 88 9.31 1.58 -8.59
C ARG A 88 9.16 0.19 -8.00
N SER A 89 8.41 0.04 -6.91
CA SER A 89 8.14 -1.24 -6.25
C SER A 89 7.40 -2.22 -7.15
N VAL A 90 6.30 -1.79 -7.79
CA VAL A 90 5.52 -2.61 -8.72
C VAL A 90 6.36 -3.07 -9.92
N ARG A 91 7.23 -2.19 -10.44
CA ARG A 91 8.15 -2.54 -11.54
C ARG A 91 9.21 -3.55 -11.13
N ARG A 92 9.67 -3.52 -9.87
CA ARG A 92 10.71 -4.41 -9.36
C ARG A 92 10.17 -5.77 -8.91
N ALA A 93 8.99 -5.81 -8.30
CA ALA A 93 8.28 -7.05 -7.96
C ALA A 93 8.02 -7.91 -9.22
N ARG A 94 7.71 -7.27 -10.36
CA ARG A 94 7.54 -7.95 -11.65
C ARG A 94 8.80 -8.64 -12.18
N ARG A 95 9.99 -8.23 -11.72
CA ARG A 95 11.27 -8.85 -12.13
C ARG A 95 11.69 -10.03 -11.24
N LEU A 96 11.14 -10.15 -10.04
CA LEU A 96 11.50 -11.22 -9.08
C LEU A 96 10.63 -12.48 -9.23
N SER A 97 9.44 -12.39 -9.81
CA SER A 97 8.59 -13.57 -10.08
C SER A 97 8.88 -14.26 -11.42
N ALA A 98 9.96 -13.86 -12.10
CA ALA A 98 10.36 -14.39 -13.40
C ALA A 98 11.68 -15.16 -13.32
N ASP A 99 11.90 -15.87 -12.22
CA ASP A 99 12.85 -16.98 -12.19
C ASP A 99 12.00 -18.26 -12.08
N PRO A 100 11.57 -18.85 -13.21
CA PRO A 100 11.09 -20.20 -13.19
C PRO A 100 12.30 -21.07 -12.87
N VAL A 101 12.34 -21.60 -11.65
CA VAL A 101 13.17 -22.75 -11.35
C VAL A 101 12.56 -23.92 -12.13
N ASP A 102 12.99 -24.07 -13.38
CA ASP A 102 12.87 -25.31 -14.14
C ASP A 102 13.89 -26.28 -13.54
N ASP A 103 13.56 -26.88 -12.38
CA ASP A 103 14.25 -28.05 -11.86
C ASP A 103 13.41 -29.28 -12.23
N ASP A 104 13.56 -29.74 -13.47
CA ASP A 104 13.24 -31.11 -13.89
C ASP A 104 14.23 -31.50 -15.02
N ALA A 105 15.36 -32.10 -14.63
CA ALA A 105 16.30 -32.80 -15.51
C ALA A 105 16.72 -34.14 -14.90
#